data_AF-A0A1X7VPE4-F1
#
_entry.id   AF-A0A1X7VPE4-F1
#
_cell.length_a   1.000
_cell.length_b   1.000
_cell.length_c   1.000
_cell.angle_alpha   90.00
_cell.angle_beta   90.00
_cell.angle_gamma   90.00
#
_symmetry.space_group_name_H-M   'P 1'
#
loop_
_entity.id
_entity.type
_entity.pdbx_description
1 polymer ?
#
loop_
_entity_poly.entity_id
_entity_poly.type
_entity_poly.pdbx_seq_one_letter_code
_entity_poly.pdbx_strand_id
1 'polypeptide(L)'
;MLSFRIILRCGAARQRLGYKRCLSEQRVTPESLLEEYNEKITTLHKQFAGRTVSPRSVFTNSELSLRYINVYGFDYDFTLVQYTPEVMKLIYDESKKRLVNKLGYPERIKSFEYNPDLVIRGLHLDIRNGYIMKMDAYHHIQLASVHRGHRLVDPQVVIDSYGGTHIPLHIMDDHHHRTTAEGSSTNLVQFLDSFSLPEVALFVDISEYLISHNISFDPEYLYLDVEETVKNVHYSNLVHTTIVNDPDRYIEPFPNLLPLLTRLKDAGKKIFLLTNSEFDFVNRGMCHVTKSPDWRDLFDVIVCSARKPLFYSSVNRPFRALDQETMMPSWQRVAELRPARECLYTQGNISEFIKLTGWRGNHVLYIGDHLLSDLSNPSLHLGWKTCAIIPELDKEIRKANSLQYKAQLASLLAVEMLLKEHQNKNDSSLMAITDKWRKERAEKRKFLKDYSNIKFGSIFRTEKAPTYFSRRLARFANLYTSSLDNLMDFSLEHRFYPRRASLPHEPDVNFDV
;
A
#
# COMPACT_ATOMS: atom_id res chain seq x y z
N MET A 1 -15.13 42.55 -17.00
CA MET A 1 -16.56 42.65 -16.66
C MET A 1 -17.06 41.31 -16.18
N LEU A 2 -17.32 41.17 -14.88
CA LEU A 2 -18.45 40.46 -14.26
C LEU A 2 -18.14 40.40 -12.76
N SER A 3 -18.54 41.47 -12.08
CA SER A 3 -18.45 41.62 -10.63
C SER A 3 -19.74 41.08 -10.04
N PHE A 4 -19.67 39.96 -9.33
CA PHE A 4 -20.79 39.46 -8.54
C PHE A 4 -20.90 40.32 -7.27
N ARG A 5 -21.76 41.34 -7.32
CA ARG A 5 -22.23 42.07 -6.13
C ARG A 5 -23.29 41.23 -5.43
N ILE A 6 -22.96 40.65 -4.29
CA ILE A 6 -23.94 40.16 -3.33
C ILE A 6 -24.46 41.36 -2.54
N ILE A 7 -25.76 41.63 -2.68
CA ILE A 7 -26.47 42.68 -1.95
C ILE A 7 -26.67 42.22 -0.51
N LEU A 8 -25.94 42.82 0.43
CA LEU A 8 -26.26 42.79 1.85
C LEU A 8 -27.46 43.70 2.12
N ARG A 9 -28.65 43.12 2.33
CA ARG A 9 -29.75 43.84 2.99
C ARG A 9 -29.59 43.67 4.51
N CYS A 10 -29.14 44.74 5.16
CA CYS A 10 -29.24 44.92 6.61
C CYS A 10 -30.71 44.95 7.04
N GLY A 11 -31.18 43.86 7.67
CA GLY A 11 -32.32 43.86 8.57
C GLY A 11 -31.80 43.77 9.99
N ALA A 12 -31.92 44.86 10.75
CA ALA A 12 -31.51 44.89 12.15
C ALA A 12 -32.46 44.01 12.99
N ALA A 13 -31.94 42.89 13.50
CA ALA A 13 -32.48 42.21 14.67
C ALA A 13 -31.32 41.81 15.57
N ARG A 14 -31.08 42.60 16.62
CA ARG A 14 -30.19 42.23 17.73
C ARG A 14 -30.76 40.99 18.43
N GLN A 15 -30.33 39.80 18.04
CA GLN A 15 -30.42 38.63 18.91
C GLN A 15 -29.03 38.36 19.50
N ARG A 16 -28.90 38.68 20.78
CA ARG A 16 -27.82 38.16 21.63
C ARG A 16 -27.92 36.63 21.60
N LEU A 17 -27.05 35.97 20.86
CA LEU A 17 -26.77 34.54 20.98
C LEU A 17 -26.04 34.28 22.31
N GLY A 18 -26.77 34.42 23.40
CA GLY A 18 -26.45 33.71 24.63
C GLY A 18 -26.90 32.28 24.43
N TYR A 19 -25.96 31.34 24.48
CA TYR A 19 -26.25 29.91 24.63
C TYR A 19 -27.05 29.69 25.92
N LYS A 20 -28.37 29.87 25.86
CA LYS A 20 -29.29 29.29 26.84
C LYS A 20 -29.52 27.85 26.42
N ARG A 21 -28.84 26.93 27.11
CA ARG A 21 -29.28 25.55 27.29
C ARG A 21 -30.71 25.61 27.83
N CYS A 22 -31.68 25.46 26.95
CA CYS A 22 -33.05 25.14 27.30
C CYS A 22 -33.38 23.82 26.57
N LEU A 23 -32.71 22.75 27.01
CA LEU A 23 -33.19 21.40 26.74
C LEU A 23 -34.15 21.11 27.90
N SER A 24 -35.43 20.93 27.59
CA SER A 24 -36.26 20.07 28.40
C SER A 24 -35.50 18.74 28.53
N GLU A 25 -35.04 18.39 29.73
CA GLU A 25 -34.47 17.06 29.99
C GLU A 25 -35.58 16.02 29.82
N GLN A 26 -35.81 15.58 28.58
CA GLN A 26 -36.52 14.33 28.34
C GLN A 26 -35.71 13.25 29.05
N ARG A 27 -36.34 12.65 30.06
CA ARG A 27 -35.75 11.56 30.84
C ARG A 27 -35.49 10.41 29.86
N VAL A 28 -34.23 10.16 29.55
CA VAL A 28 -33.85 9.10 28.61
C VAL A 28 -34.19 7.76 29.24
N THR A 29 -35.06 6.98 28.60
CA THR A 29 -35.47 5.66 29.06
C THR A 29 -34.84 4.56 28.19
N PRO A 30 -34.81 3.30 28.67
CA PRO A 30 -34.43 2.15 27.84
C PRO A 30 -35.17 2.08 26.50
N GLU A 31 -36.47 2.39 26.50
CA GLU A 31 -37.33 2.34 25.32
C GLU A 31 -36.93 3.43 24.31
N SER A 32 -36.69 4.66 24.77
CA SER A 32 -36.28 5.75 23.88
C SER A 32 -34.93 5.48 23.23
N LEU A 33 -33.99 4.83 23.94
CA LEU A 33 -32.70 4.41 23.37
C LEU A 33 -32.83 3.30 22.33
N LEU A 34 -33.79 2.39 22.51
CA LEU A 34 -34.04 1.33 21.54
C LEU A 34 -34.66 1.89 20.25
N GLU A 35 -35.59 2.84 20.37
CA GLU A 35 -36.16 3.57 19.23
C GLU A 35 -35.07 4.30 18.45
N GLU A 36 -34.22 5.07 19.15
CA GLU A 36 -33.11 5.79 18.53
C GLU A 36 -32.10 4.84 17.85
N TYR A 37 -31.80 3.71 18.48
CA TYR A 37 -30.96 2.66 17.87
C TYR A 37 -31.54 2.15 16.55
N ASN A 38 -32.84 1.80 16.54
CA ASN A 38 -33.52 1.29 15.35
C ASN A 38 -33.56 2.35 14.23
N GLU A 39 -33.82 3.61 14.59
CA GLU A 39 -33.84 4.73 13.65
C GLU A 39 -32.45 4.95 13.02
N LYS A 40 -31.39 5.05 13.83
CA LYS A 40 -30.01 5.26 13.33
C LYS A 40 -29.55 4.12 12.44
N ILE A 41 -29.78 2.87 12.85
CA ILE A 41 -29.40 1.70 12.03
C ILE A 41 -30.15 1.72 10.70
N THR A 42 -31.48 1.91 10.73
CA THR A 42 -32.29 1.92 9.50
C THR A 42 -31.85 3.00 8.54
N THR A 43 -31.57 4.20 9.07
CA THR A 43 -31.11 5.35 8.29
C THR A 43 -29.75 5.06 7.64
N LEU A 44 -28.77 4.61 8.43
CA LEU A 44 -27.43 4.32 7.92
C LEU A 44 -27.44 3.15 6.93
N HIS A 45 -28.22 2.10 7.18
CA HIS A 45 -28.36 0.97 6.25
C HIS A 45 -28.85 1.45 4.87
N LYS A 46 -29.88 2.30 4.83
CA LYS A 46 -30.40 2.90 3.58
C LYS A 46 -29.34 3.76 2.88
N GLN A 47 -28.62 4.60 3.63
CA GLN A 47 -27.56 5.45 3.08
C GLN A 47 -26.41 4.64 2.46
N PHE A 48 -25.99 3.55 3.11
CA PHE A 48 -24.87 2.74 2.62
C PHE A 48 -25.27 1.76 1.50
N ALA A 49 -26.52 1.28 1.46
CA ALA A 49 -26.97 0.33 0.45
C ALA A 49 -26.74 0.83 -0.99
N GLY A 50 -27.08 2.09 -1.26
CA GLY A 50 -26.96 2.71 -2.59
C GLY A 50 -25.57 3.19 -2.98
N ARG A 51 -24.60 3.25 -2.05
CA ARG A 51 -23.27 3.81 -2.31
C ARG A 51 -22.31 2.73 -2.83
N THR A 52 -21.75 2.90 -4.01
CA THR A 52 -20.72 2.01 -4.57
C THR A 52 -19.50 2.79 -5.00
N VAL A 53 -18.33 2.15 -4.90
CA VAL A 53 -17.06 2.70 -5.39
C VAL A 53 -16.60 1.82 -6.56
N SER A 54 -16.21 2.42 -7.68
CA SER A 54 -15.71 1.63 -8.81
C SER A 54 -14.33 1.07 -8.49
N PRO A 55 -14.06 -0.23 -8.72
CA PRO A 55 -12.71 -0.78 -8.63
C PRO A 55 -11.71 -0.15 -9.62
N ARG A 56 -12.21 0.55 -10.64
CA ARG A 56 -11.43 1.33 -11.61
C ARG A 56 -11.16 2.77 -11.17
N SER A 57 -11.61 3.20 -10.00
CA SER A 57 -11.42 4.57 -9.54
C SER A 57 -9.94 4.87 -9.23
N VAL A 58 -9.52 6.08 -9.57
CA VAL A 58 -8.25 6.66 -9.11
C VAL A 58 -8.54 7.51 -7.87
N PHE A 59 -7.89 7.19 -6.77
CA PHE A 59 -8.05 7.87 -5.51
C PHE A 59 -6.96 8.93 -5.35
N THR A 60 -7.27 10.00 -4.63
CA THR A 60 -6.40 11.17 -4.51
C THR A 60 -6.25 11.59 -3.05
N ASN A 61 -5.00 11.72 -2.60
CA ASN A 61 -4.62 12.22 -1.28
C ASN A 61 -4.32 13.72 -1.29
N SER A 62 -4.05 14.29 -2.47
CA SER A 62 -3.75 15.70 -2.66
C SER A 62 -4.19 16.15 -4.04
N GLU A 63 -4.53 17.43 -4.20
CA GLU A 63 -4.91 17.98 -5.50
C GLU A 63 -3.80 17.78 -6.54
N LEU A 64 -4.18 17.25 -7.70
CA LEU A 64 -3.29 17.01 -8.82
C LEU A 64 -4.02 17.27 -10.12
N SER A 65 -3.42 18.08 -11.01
CA SER A 65 -3.93 18.30 -12.36
C SER A 65 -2.95 17.72 -13.37
N LEU A 66 -3.44 16.77 -14.19
CA LEU A 66 -2.63 16.11 -15.23
C LEU A 66 -2.17 17.08 -16.32
N ARG A 67 -2.90 18.20 -16.49
CA ARG A 67 -2.54 19.29 -17.42
C ARG A 67 -1.11 19.78 -17.23
N TYR A 68 -0.66 19.92 -15.99
CA TYR A 68 0.66 20.45 -15.65
C TYR A 68 1.75 19.38 -15.59
N ILE A 69 1.40 18.11 -15.79
CA ILE A 69 2.37 17.02 -15.88
C ILE A 69 2.88 16.96 -17.31
N ASN A 70 4.19 17.15 -17.46
CA ASN A 70 4.88 17.12 -18.75
C ASN A 70 5.76 15.88 -18.91
N VAL A 71 6.11 15.23 -17.80
CA VAL A 71 7.00 14.08 -17.75
C VAL A 71 6.33 12.96 -16.94
N TYR A 72 6.25 11.78 -17.52
CA TYR A 72 5.71 10.58 -16.90
C TYR A 72 6.83 9.56 -16.75
N GLY A 73 7.11 9.19 -15.51
CA GLY A 73 8.07 8.15 -15.18
C GLY A 73 7.35 6.92 -14.65
N PHE A 74 7.86 5.75 -15.01
CA PHE A 74 7.28 4.48 -14.61
C PHE A 74 8.33 3.58 -13.97
N ASP A 75 7.95 2.84 -12.94
CA ASP A 75 8.57 1.55 -12.64
C ASP A 75 8.08 0.46 -13.60
N TYR A 76 8.78 -0.66 -13.65
CA TYR A 76 8.44 -1.81 -14.48
C TYR A 76 7.57 -2.83 -13.73
N ASP A 77 8.16 -3.52 -12.75
CA ASP A 77 7.54 -4.63 -12.04
C ASP A 77 6.33 -4.15 -11.23
N PHE A 78 5.22 -4.88 -11.29
CA PHE A 78 3.92 -4.53 -10.69
C PHE A 78 3.34 -3.15 -11.06
N THR A 79 3.96 -2.44 -12.02
CA THR A 79 3.55 -1.12 -12.47
C THR A 79 3.18 -1.11 -13.96
N LEU A 80 4.16 -1.26 -14.86
CA LEU A 80 3.88 -1.45 -16.30
C LEU A 80 3.48 -2.89 -16.59
N VAL A 81 4.06 -3.84 -15.87
CA VAL A 81 3.81 -5.28 -16.01
C VAL A 81 3.31 -5.81 -14.68
N GLN A 82 2.07 -6.31 -14.67
CA GLN A 82 1.51 -7.00 -13.51
C GLN A 82 1.71 -8.50 -13.65
N TYR A 83 1.90 -9.19 -12.53
CA TYR A 83 2.17 -10.63 -12.51
C TYR A 83 1.01 -11.40 -11.90
N THR A 84 0.81 -12.62 -12.39
CA THR A 84 -0.18 -13.55 -11.82
C THR A 84 0.30 -14.08 -10.46
N PRO A 85 -0.60 -14.61 -9.60
CA PRO A 85 -0.22 -15.24 -8.34
C PRO A 85 0.80 -16.39 -8.46
N GLU A 86 0.94 -16.97 -9.66
CA GLU A 86 1.90 -18.05 -9.92
C GLU A 86 3.36 -17.60 -9.74
N VAL A 87 3.68 -16.30 -9.92
CA VAL A 87 5.04 -15.78 -9.66
C VAL A 87 5.38 -15.87 -8.17
N MET A 88 4.43 -15.54 -7.30
CA MET A 88 4.62 -15.62 -5.84
C MET A 88 4.79 -17.08 -5.39
N LYS A 89 3.99 -17.97 -5.97
CA LYS A 89 4.12 -19.41 -5.75
C LYS A 89 5.48 -19.93 -6.23
N LEU A 90 5.95 -19.50 -7.39
CA LEU A 90 7.26 -19.87 -7.93
C LEU A 90 8.39 -19.46 -6.98
N ILE A 91 8.38 -18.21 -6.50
CA ILE A 91 9.39 -17.71 -5.55
C ILE A 91 9.37 -18.55 -4.27
N TYR A 92 8.18 -18.82 -3.71
CA TYR A 92 8.03 -19.66 -2.53
C TYR A 92 8.56 -21.08 -2.75
N ASP A 93 8.19 -21.71 -3.87
CA ASP A 93 8.54 -23.10 -4.20
C ASP A 93 10.04 -23.28 -4.47
N GLU A 94 10.69 -22.32 -5.13
CA GLU A 94 12.14 -22.36 -5.35
C GLU A 94 12.92 -22.05 -4.08
N SER A 95 12.41 -21.13 -3.25
CA SER A 95 13.01 -20.78 -1.97
C SER A 95 13.02 -21.97 -1.00
N LYS A 96 11.88 -22.65 -0.83
CA LYS A 96 11.80 -23.82 0.07
C LYS A 96 12.69 -24.97 -0.40
N LYS A 97 12.83 -25.19 -1.73
CA LYS A 97 13.75 -26.19 -2.29
C LYS A 97 15.19 -25.88 -1.92
N ARG A 98 15.59 -24.61 -2.02
CA ARG A 98 16.94 -24.16 -1.70
C ARG A 98 17.25 -24.30 -0.20
N LEU A 99 16.32 -23.93 0.68
CA LEU A 99 16.48 -24.13 2.13
C LEU A 99 16.80 -25.59 2.47
N VAL A 100 16.06 -26.54 1.90
CA VAL A 100 16.30 -27.97 2.13
C VAL A 100 17.61 -28.43 1.50
N ASN A 101 17.83 -28.14 0.23
CA ASN A 101 18.96 -28.69 -0.53
C ASN A 101 20.32 -28.05 -0.18
N LYS A 102 20.34 -26.82 0.36
CA LYS A 102 21.57 -26.07 0.64
C LYS A 102 21.81 -25.79 2.11
N LEU A 103 20.75 -25.60 2.90
CA LEU A 103 20.87 -25.26 4.32
C LEU A 103 20.44 -26.41 5.25
N GLY A 104 20.08 -27.58 4.70
CA GLY A 104 19.79 -28.77 5.48
C GLY A 104 18.47 -28.72 6.25
N TYR A 105 17.54 -27.84 5.85
CA TYR A 105 16.21 -27.78 6.44
C TYR A 105 15.46 -29.11 6.23
N PRO A 106 14.54 -29.50 7.13
CA PRO A 106 13.80 -30.75 7.04
C PRO A 106 13.10 -30.97 5.69
N GLU A 107 13.27 -32.17 5.10
CA GLU A 107 12.69 -32.54 3.79
C GLU A 107 11.17 -32.34 3.71
N ARG A 108 10.48 -32.45 4.85
CA ARG A 108 9.03 -32.23 4.95
C ARG A 108 8.60 -30.84 4.48
N ILE A 109 9.47 -29.83 4.55
CA ILE A 109 9.17 -28.45 4.11
C ILE A 109 8.88 -28.39 2.60
N LYS A 110 9.44 -29.31 1.79
CA LYS A 110 9.14 -29.35 0.34
C LYS A 110 7.66 -29.58 0.02
N SER A 111 6.89 -30.19 0.94
CA SER A 111 5.46 -30.43 0.74
C SER A 111 4.57 -29.25 1.11
N PHE A 112 5.10 -28.13 1.61
CA PHE A 112 4.27 -26.96 1.91
C PHE A 112 3.74 -26.33 0.63
N GLU A 113 2.53 -25.80 0.66
CA GLU A 113 1.91 -25.13 -0.47
C GLU A 113 1.76 -23.64 -0.17
N TYR A 114 2.11 -22.81 -1.14
CA TYR A 114 1.96 -21.36 -0.99
C TYR A 114 0.48 -20.99 -0.86
N ASN A 115 0.12 -20.36 0.26
CA ASN A 115 -1.21 -19.82 0.51
C ASN A 115 -1.18 -18.27 0.41
N PRO A 116 -1.79 -17.68 -0.64
CA PRO A 116 -1.77 -16.23 -0.85
C PRO A 116 -2.59 -15.43 0.19
N ASP A 117 -3.45 -16.07 0.98
CA ASP A 117 -4.20 -15.43 2.06
C ASP A 117 -3.50 -15.62 3.44
N LEU A 118 -2.34 -16.28 3.51
CA LEU A 118 -1.61 -16.50 4.76
C LEU A 118 -1.10 -15.20 5.37
N VAL A 119 -0.60 -14.29 4.52
CA VAL A 119 -0.03 -12.98 4.89
C VAL A 119 -0.61 -11.90 3.98
N ILE A 120 -0.50 -10.65 4.39
CA ILE A 120 -0.92 -9.50 3.58
C ILE A 120 0.22 -8.47 3.49
N ARG A 121 0.18 -7.61 2.48
CA ARG A 121 1.13 -6.50 2.33
C ARG A 121 1.00 -5.50 3.48
N GLY A 122 2.13 -4.95 3.92
CA GLY A 122 2.22 -3.92 4.96
C GLY A 122 2.36 -4.45 6.40
N LEU A 123 2.45 -5.77 6.58
CA LEU A 123 2.74 -6.39 7.89
C LEU A 123 4.17 -6.10 8.35
N HIS A 124 4.40 -6.26 9.65
CA HIS A 124 5.71 -6.16 10.27
C HIS A 124 6.12 -7.51 10.85
N LEU A 125 7.38 -7.90 10.67
CA LEU A 125 8.00 -9.02 11.37
C LEU A 125 8.95 -8.46 12.43
N ASP A 126 8.67 -8.76 13.69
CA ASP A 126 9.70 -8.69 14.74
C ASP A 126 10.51 -9.97 14.66
N ILE A 127 11.73 -9.82 14.13
CA ILE A 127 12.69 -10.89 13.91
C ILE A 127 13.04 -11.54 15.25
N ARG A 128 13.28 -10.76 16.31
CA ARG A 128 13.75 -11.27 17.61
C ARG A 128 12.74 -12.21 18.25
N ASN A 129 11.46 -11.85 18.20
CA ASN A 129 10.40 -12.65 18.78
C ASN A 129 9.80 -13.67 17.77
N GLY A 130 10.10 -13.53 16.48
CA GLY A 130 9.45 -14.28 15.40
C GLY A 130 7.96 -13.95 15.28
N TYR A 131 7.58 -12.70 15.58
CA TYR A 131 6.19 -12.25 15.56
C TYR A 131 5.85 -11.51 14.28
N ILE A 132 4.78 -11.93 13.61
CA ILE A 132 4.19 -11.15 12.52
C ILE A 132 2.96 -10.44 13.04
N MET A 133 2.91 -9.13 12.79
CA MET A 133 1.89 -8.27 13.36
C MET A 133 1.48 -7.17 12.39
N LYS A 134 0.28 -6.65 12.64
CA LYS A 134 -0.25 -5.49 11.95
C LYS A 134 -0.24 -4.28 12.88
N MET A 135 0.08 -3.13 12.31
CA MET A 135 0.22 -1.88 13.04
C MET A 135 -0.65 -0.78 12.45
N ASP A 136 -1.15 0.09 13.32
CA ASP A 136 -1.88 1.28 12.91
C ASP A 136 -0.96 2.46 12.57
N ALA A 137 -1.55 3.51 12.00
CA ALA A 137 -0.86 4.73 11.60
C ALA A 137 -0.17 5.46 12.77
N TYR A 138 -0.57 5.18 14.01
CA TYR A 138 -0.05 5.77 15.25
C TYR A 138 0.94 4.85 15.97
N HIS A 139 1.41 3.81 15.29
CA HIS A 139 2.38 2.83 15.76
C HIS A 139 1.87 1.92 16.88
N HIS A 140 0.56 1.70 16.98
CA HIS A 140 0.01 0.71 17.89
C HIS A 140 -0.14 -0.64 17.21
N ILE A 141 0.26 -1.70 17.92
CA ILE A 141 0.03 -3.09 17.53
C ILE A 141 -1.46 -3.41 17.60
N GLN A 142 -2.00 -4.01 16.54
CA GLN A 142 -3.29 -4.67 16.60
C GLN A 142 -3.10 -6.05 17.24
N LEU A 143 -3.35 -6.15 18.55
CA LEU A 143 -3.12 -7.38 19.34
C LEU A 143 -3.73 -8.64 18.72
N ALA A 144 -4.95 -8.56 18.20
CA ALA A 144 -5.64 -9.67 17.53
C ALA A 144 -5.05 -10.08 16.17
N SER A 145 -3.88 -9.54 15.78
CA SER A 145 -3.17 -9.88 14.56
C SER A 145 -1.79 -10.50 14.80
N VAL A 146 -1.32 -10.57 16.05
CA VAL A 146 0.05 -11.02 16.33
C VAL A 146 0.12 -12.54 16.28
N HIS A 147 0.94 -13.07 15.37
CA HIS A 147 1.13 -14.50 15.20
C HIS A 147 2.62 -14.88 15.35
N ARG A 148 2.87 -16.06 15.92
CA ARG A 148 4.16 -16.75 15.88
C ARG A 148 3.95 -18.08 15.15
N GLY A 149 4.56 -18.24 13.98
CA GLY A 149 4.11 -19.26 13.04
C GLY A 149 2.64 -19.04 12.69
N HIS A 150 1.82 -20.09 12.79
CA HIS A 150 0.38 -19.99 12.49
C HIS A 150 -0.47 -19.61 13.70
N ARG A 151 0.12 -19.57 14.89
CA ARG A 151 -0.56 -19.46 16.18
C ARG A 151 -0.70 -18.00 16.58
N LEU A 152 -1.91 -17.63 16.99
CA LEU A 152 -2.17 -16.33 17.60
C LEU A 152 -1.42 -16.26 18.94
N VAL A 153 -0.72 -15.16 19.17
CA VAL A 153 -0.03 -14.91 20.44
C VAL A 153 -1.02 -14.27 21.41
N ASP A 154 -0.96 -14.68 22.68
CA ASP A 154 -1.80 -14.10 23.72
C ASP A 154 -1.57 -12.57 23.83
N PRO A 155 -2.61 -11.74 23.82
CA PRO A 155 -2.47 -10.29 23.88
C PRO A 155 -1.66 -9.78 25.08
N GLN A 156 -1.74 -10.43 26.24
CA GLN A 156 -0.98 -10.03 27.42
C GLN A 156 0.51 -10.32 27.23
N VAL A 157 0.86 -11.48 26.65
CA VAL A 157 2.25 -11.80 26.31
C VAL A 157 2.84 -10.77 25.34
N VAL A 158 2.05 -10.32 24.35
CA VAL A 158 2.48 -9.24 23.45
C VAL A 158 2.70 -7.94 24.23
N ILE A 159 1.74 -7.52 25.05
CA ILE A 159 1.85 -6.29 25.85
C ILE A 159 3.09 -6.32 26.74
N ASP A 160 3.33 -7.44 27.41
CA ASP A 160 4.48 -7.62 28.29
C ASP A 160 5.80 -7.57 27.51
N SER A 161 5.83 -8.12 26.29
CA SER A 161 7.01 -8.12 25.40
C SER A 161 7.42 -6.71 24.95
N TYR A 162 6.47 -5.78 24.79
CA TYR A 162 6.71 -4.42 24.28
C TYR A 162 6.51 -3.31 25.33
N GLY A 163 6.13 -3.65 26.56
CA GLY A 163 5.78 -2.67 27.60
C GLY A 163 4.51 -1.87 27.28
N GLY A 164 3.62 -2.41 26.45
CA GLY A 164 2.44 -1.73 25.91
C GLY A 164 2.11 -2.18 24.49
N THR A 165 1.33 -1.37 23.78
CA THR A 165 1.01 -1.62 22.37
C THR A 165 1.72 -0.66 21.40
N HIS A 166 2.33 0.41 21.91
CA HIS A 166 2.97 1.43 21.10
C HIS A 166 4.43 1.08 20.81
N ILE A 167 4.84 1.13 19.53
CA ILE A 167 6.23 0.97 19.13
C ILE A 167 6.86 2.34 18.81
N PRO A 168 7.97 2.71 19.48
CA PRO A 168 8.70 3.92 19.19
C PRO A 168 9.24 3.99 17.74
N LEU A 169 9.24 5.19 17.15
CA LEU A 169 9.64 5.38 15.75
C LEU A 169 11.07 4.89 15.44
N HIS A 170 12.02 5.04 16.36
CA HIS A 170 13.41 4.60 16.13
C HIS A 170 13.56 3.08 15.97
N ILE A 171 12.59 2.29 16.46
CA ILE A 171 12.54 0.84 16.25
C ILE A 171 11.93 0.51 14.88
N MET A 172 11.05 1.39 14.38
CA MET A 172 10.34 1.20 13.10
C MET A 172 11.09 1.76 11.89
N ASP A 173 12.21 2.46 12.11
CA ASP A 173 12.89 3.18 11.04
C ASP A 173 13.66 2.19 10.15
N ASP A 174 13.02 1.89 9.03
CA ASP A 174 13.32 0.89 8.00
C ASP A 174 14.52 1.29 7.12
N HIS A 175 15.35 2.22 7.59
CA HIS A 175 16.53 2.69 6.87
C HIS A 175 17.60 1.60 6.89
N HIS A 176 17.44 0.60 6.01
CA HIS A 176 18.39 -0.42 5.58
C HIS A 176 19.46 -0.74 6.62
N HIS A 177 19.23 -1.74 7.49
CA HIS A 177 20.25 -2.37 8.32
C HIS A 177 21.38 -1.42 8.75
N ARG A 178 21.02 -0.22 9.25
CA ARG A 178 22.02 0.60 9.92
C ARG A 178 22.17 -0.05 11.27
N THR A 179 23.25 -0.80 11.45
CA THR A 179 23.94 -0.80 12.74
C THR A 179 24.09 0.66 13.13
N THR A 180 23.20 1.12 14.01
CA THR A 180 23.41 2.39 14.70
C THR A 180 24.77 2.32 15.39
N ALA A 181 25.45 3.45 15.58
CA ALA A 181 26.74 3.50 16.28
C ALA A 181 26.67 2.93 17.73
N GLU A 182 25.46 2.62 18.21
CA GLU A 182 25.14 2.05 19.51
C GLU A 182 24.80 0.54 19.45
N GLY A 183 24.96 -0.13 18.29
CA GLY A 183 24.78 -1.58 18.16
C GLY A 183 23.32 -2.07 18.17
N SER A 184 22.34 -1.16 18.14
CA SER A 184 20.93 -1.54 17.97
C SER A 184 20.61 -1.68 16.48
N SER A 185 20.53 -2.93 16.00
CA SER A 185 19.85 -3.26 14.75
C SER A 185 18.34 -3.16 14.98
N THR A 186 17.62 -2.50 14.08
CA THR A 186 16.15 -2.51 14.12
C THR A 186 15.67 -3.94 13.80
N ASN A 187 15.05 -4.60 14.79
CA ASN A 187 14.56 -5.97 14.66
C ASN A 187 13.15 -6.06 14.02
N LEU A 188 12.59 -4.93 13.59
CA LEU A 188 11.23 -4.84 13.04
C LEU A 188 11.29 -4.47 11.56
N VAL A 189 10.96 -5.41 10.69
CA VAL A 189 10.97 -5.22 9.23
C VAL A 189 9.54 -5.08 8.72
N GLN A 190 9.27 -4.07 7.87
CA GLN A 190 7.97 -3.93 7.21
C GLN A 190 8.02 -4.44 5.77
N PHE A 191 7.09 -5.31 5.41
CA PHE A 191 7.00 -5.86 4.07
C PHE A 191 6.09 -5.01 3.18
N LEU A 192 6.70 -4.30 2.24
CA LEU A 192 6.06 -3.24 1.49
C LEU A 192 5.85 -3.51 0.01
N ASP A 193 6.29 -4.64 -0.52
CA ASP A 193 6.12 -5.03 -1.92
C ASP A 193 5.51 -6.43 -2.03
N SER A 194 5.01 -6.77 -3.22
CA SER A 194 4.37 -8.06 -3.45
C SER A 194 5.37 -9.22 -3.45
N PHE A 195 6.62 -9.00 -3.89
CA PHE A 195 7.66 -10.04 -3.96
C PHE A 195 8.14 -10.50 -2.58
N SER A 196 7.91 -9.69 -1.55
CA SER A 196 8.20 -10.04 -0.17
C SER A 196 7.16 -10.98 0.47
N LEU A 197 5.95 -11.13 -0.10
CA LEU A 197 4.90 -11.97 0.49
C LEU A 197 5.29 -13.47 0.57
N PRO A 198 5.91 -14.09 -0.46
CA PRO A 198 6.48 -15.42 -0.36
C PRO A 198 7.50 -15.60 0.77
N GLU A 199 8.36 -14.60 1.01
CA GLU A 199 9.37 -14.63 2.07
C GLU A 199 8.70 -14.73 3.45
N VAL A 200 7.74 -13.84 3.72
CA VAL A 200 7.02 -13.83 5.00
C VAL A 200 6.18 -15.10 5.18
N ALA A 201 5.50 -15.55 4.12
CA ALA A 201 4.74 -16.79 4.15
C ALA A 201 5.64 -18.00 4.48
N LEU A 202 6.83 -18.07 3.86
CA LEU A 202 7.78 -19.15 4.09
C LEU A 202 8.33 -19.12 5.52
N PHE A 203 8.67 -17.94 6.02
CA PHE A 203 9.07 -17.75 7.43
C PHE A 203 7.97 -18.25 8.39
N VAL A 204 6.71 -17.92 8.12
CA VAL A 204 5.54 -18.34 8.92
C VAL A 204 5.38 -19.85 8.92
N ASP A 205 5.40 -20.48 7.74
CA ASP A 205 5.18 -21.92 7.60
C ASP A 205 6.30 -22.73 8.25
N ILE A 206 7.56 -22.32 8.06
CA ILE A 206 8.70 -22.98 8.69
C ILE A 206 8.67 -22.77 10.20
N SER A 207 8.36 -21.56 10.67
CA SER A 207 8.19 -21.31 12.10
C SER A 207 7.13 -22.23 12.70
N GLU A 208 5.97 -22.39 12.07
CA GLU A 208 4.93 -23.31 12.56
C GLU A 208 5.40 -24.77 12.57
N TYR A 209 6.12 -25.19 11.54
CA TYR A 209 6.68 -26.54 11.48
C TYR A 209 7.65 -26.81 12.64
N LEU A 210 8.60 -25.91 12.87
CA LEU A 210 9.58 -26.06 13.95
C LEU A 210 8.90 -26.06 15.32
N ILE A 211 7.93 -25.16 15.55
CA ILE A 211 7.16 -25.09 16.79
C ILE A 211 6.33 -26.37 17.00
N SER A 212 5.61 -26.85 15.99
CA SER A 212 4.75 -28.04 16.10
C SER A 212 5.52 -29.34 16.33
N HIS A 213 6.79 -29.39 15.94
CA HIS A 213 7.67 -30.55 16.14
C HIS A 213 8.62 -30.40 17.33
N ASN A 214 8.45 -29.37 18.16
CA ASN A 214 9.33 -29.07 19.29
C ASN A 214 10.82 -28.97 18.91
N ILE A 215 11.10 -28.45 17.71
CA ILE A 215 12.46 -28.18 17.26
C ILE A 215 12.83 -26.78 17.76
N SER A 216 13.87 -26.68 18.59
CA SER A 216 14.39 -25.39 19.05
C SER A 216 15.08 -24.67 17.89
N PHE A 217 14.78 -23.38 17.73
CA PHE A 217 15.38 -22.53 16.70
C PHE A 217 15.48 -21.09 17.18
N ASP A 218 16.42 -20.35 16.60
CA ASP A 218 16.51 -18.91 16.75
C ASP A 218 15.75 -18.23 15.59
N PRO A 219 14.74 -17.39 15.89
CA PRO A 219 14.00 -16.64 14.87
C PRO A 219 14.87 -15.75 13.96
N GLU A 220 15.99 -15.23 14.47
CA GLU A 220 16.90 -14.37 13.69
C GLU A 220 17.63 -15.17 12.62
N TYR A 221 18.18 -16.35 12.97
CA TYR A 221 18.80 -17.22 11.98
C TYR A 221 17.79 -17.75 10.96
N LEU A 222 16.57 -18.09 11.39
CA LEU A 222 15.52 -18.49 10.45
C LEU A 222 15.20 -17.36 9.47
N TYR A 223 15.08 -16.12 9.95
CA TYR A 223 14.81 -14.97 9.09
C TYR A 223 15.96 -14.76 8.09
N LEU A 224 17.21 -14.75 8.55
CA LEU A 224 18.38 -14.56 7.71
C LEU A 224 18.48 -15.64 6.61
N ASP A 225 18.25 -16.90 6.95
CA ASP A 225 18.27 -18.03 5.99
C ASP A 225 17.18 -17.88 4.92
N VAL A 226 15.96 -17.51 5.34
CA VAL A 226 14.81 -17.29 4.44
C VAL A 226 15.06 -16.09 3.54
N GLU A 227 15.47 -14.96 4.10
CA GLU A 227 15.75 -13.72 3.37
C GLU A 227 16.88 -13.95 2.35
N GLU A 228 17.98 -14.57 2.74
CA GLU A 228 19.08 -14.91 1.84
C GLU A 228 18.62 -15.82 0.70
N THR A 229 17.78 -16.81 1.02
CA THR A 229 17.30 -17.77 0.04
C THR A 229 16.39 -17.12 -1.00
N VAL A 230 15.44 -16.28 -0.57
CA VAL A 230 14.57 -15.52 -1.48
C VAL A 230 15.39 -14.56 -2.33
N LYS A 231 16.32 -13.81 -1.72
CA LYS A 231 17.26 -12.94 -2.46
C LYS A 231 18.03 -13.71 -3.53
N ASN A 232 18.55 -14.90 -3.21
CA ASN A 232 19.25 -15.75 -4.17
C ASN A 232 18.35 -16.22 -5.33
N VAL A 233 17.08 -16.52 -5.06
CA VAL A 233 16.12 -16.90 -6.11
C VAL A 233 15.91 -15.74 -7.10
N HIS A 234 15.86 -14.50 -6.64
CA HIS A 234 15.83 -13.32 -7.50
C HIS A 234 17.17 -13.09 -8.23
N TYR A 235 18.32 -13.18 -7.56
CA TYR A 235 19.64 -12.92 -8.16
C TYR A 235 20.12 -14.00 -9.13
N SER A 236 19.66 -15.24 -8.97
CA SER A 236 20.03 -16.36 -9.84
C SER A 236 19.39 -16.29 -11.24
N ASN A 237 18.59 -15.24 -11.52
CA ASN A 237 17.77 -15.08 -12.72
C ASN A 237 16.74 -16.20 -12.95
N LEU A 238 16.60 -17.17 -12.04
CA LEU A 238 15.68 -18.29 -12.18
C LEU A 238 14.23 -17.84 -12.39
N VAL A 239 13.76 -16.88 -11.59
CA VAL A 239 12.40 -16.31 -11.70
C VAL A 239 12.24 -15.60 -13.05
N HIS A 240 13.16 -14.71 -13.41
CA HIS A 240 13.12 -13.98 -14.68
C HIS A 240 13.10 -14.93 -15.88
N THR A 241 14.00 -15.92 -15.91
CA THR A 241 14.05 -16.93 -16.98
C THR A 241 12.77 -17.74 -17.06
N THR A 242 12.18 -18.12 -15.92
CA THR A 242 10.94 -18.91 -15.88
C THR A 242 9.76 -18.11 -16.42
N ILE A 243 9.64 -16.83 -16.05
CA ILE A 243 8.62 -15.91 -16.56
C ILE A 243 8.79 -15.69 -18.07
N VAL A 244 10.02 -15.48 -18.54
CA VAL A 244 10.31 -15.21 -19.97
C VAL A 244 10.04 -16.42 -20.86
N ASN A 245 10.16 -17.63 -20.32
CA ASN A 245 9.90 -18.88 -21.04
C ASN A 245 8.39 -19.18 -21.19
N ASP A 246 7.54 -18.69 -20.29
CA ASP A 246 6.09 -18.88 -20.33
C ASP A 246 5.34 -17.61 -19.87
N PRO A 247 5.45 -16.50 -20.61
CA PRO A 247 4.94 -15.20 -20.16
C PRO A 247 3.42 -15.18 -20.02
N ASP A 248 2.66 -15.92 -20.85
CA ASP A 248 1.20 -15.98 -20.78
C ASP A 248 0.70 -16.55 -19.44
N ARG A 249 1.50 -17.38 -18.76
CA ARG A 249 1.17 -17.93 -17.45
C ARG A 249 1.45 -16.96 -16.29
N TYR A 250 2.51 -16.17 -16.42
CA TYR A 250 3.06 -15.39 -15.30
C TYR A 250 2.76 -13.90 -15.37
N ILE A 251 2.45 -13.36 -16.54
CA ILE A 251 2.16 -11.94 -16.76
C ILE A 251 0.65 -11.75 -16.98
N GLU A 252 0.06 -10.83 -16.23
CA GLU A 252 -1.33 -10.44 -16.42
C GLU A 252 -1.49 -9.64 -17.73
N PRO A 253 -2.49 -9.93 -18.58
CA PRO A 253 -2.72 -9.17 -19.80
C PRO A 253 -3.02 -7.69 -19.52
N PHE A 254 -2.39 -6.79 -20.28
CA PHE A 254 -2.65 -5.35 -20.19
C PHE A 254 -2.86 -4.71 -21.57
N PRO A 255 -4.04 -4.91 -22.18
CA PRO A 255 -4.30 -4.49 -23.56
C PRO A 255 -4.21 -2.97 -23.79
N ASN A 256 -4.46 -2.15 -22.76
CA ASN A 256 -4.41 -0.69 -22.88
C ASN A 256 -3.04 -0.08 -22.56
N LEU A 257 -2.02 -0.87 -22.25
CA LEU A 257 -0.69 -0.31 -21.97
C LEU A 257 -0.13 0.46 -23.18
N LEU A 258 -0.14 -0.18 -24.36
CA LEU A 258 0.32 0.47 -25.59
C LEU A 258 -0.52 1.72 -25.92
N PRO A 259 -1.88 1.65 -25.96
CA PRO A 259 -2.72 2.84 -26.10
C PRO A 259 -2.41 3.97 -25.10
N LEU A 260 -2.17 3.66 -23.82
CA LEU A 260 -1.85 4.64 -22.79
C LEU A 260 -0.53 5.36 -23.11
N LEU A 261 0.53 4.60 -23.39
CA LEU A 261 1.85 5.17 -23.68
C LEU A 261 1.84 5.98 -24.97
N THR A 262 1.19 5.47 -26.03
CA THR A 262 1.02 6.20 -27.30
C THR A 262 0.26 7.50 -27.08
N ARG A 263 -0.84 7.48 -26.32
CA ARG A 263 -1.62 8.68 -25.99
C ARG A 263 -0.77 9.75 -25.28
N LEU A 264 0.10 9.34 -24.36
CA LEU A 264 1.02 10.26 -23.68
C LEU A 264 2.03 10.87 -24.66
N LYS A 265 2.63 10.04 -25.52
CA LYS A 265 3.60 10.47 -26.54
C LYS A 265 2.97 11.42 -27.57
N ASP A 266 1.79 11.09 -28.08
CA ASP A 266 1.05 11.90 -29.06
C ASP A 266 0.65 13.27 -28.49
N ALA A 267 0.42 13.33 -27.17
CA ALA A 267 0.19 14.57 -26.44
C ALA A 267 1.48 15.36 -26.12
N GLY A 268 2.62 14.95 -26.68
CA GLY A 268 3.93 15.59 -26.49
C GLY A 268 4.51 15.44 -25.09
N LYS A 269 4.02 14.49 -24.29
CA LYS A 269 4.55 14.23 -22.94
C LYS A 269 5.85 13.44 -23.06
N LYS A 270 6.77 13.72 -22.14
CA LYS A 270 8.02 12.97 -22.00
C LYS A 270 7.80 11.72 -21.16
N ILE A 271 8.41 10.61 -21.55
CA ILE A 271 8.20 9.31 -20.91
C ILE A 271 9.54 8.68 -20.55
N PHE A 272 9.68 8.19 -19.32
CA PHE A 272 10.85 7.41 -18.94
C PHE A 272 10.52 6.17 -18.13
N LEU A 273 11.38 5.15 -18.26
CA LEU A 273 11.36 3.93 -17.47
C LEU A 273 12.55 3.93 -16.51
N LEU A 274 12.30 3.64 -15.24
CA LEU A 274 13.32 3.52 -14.20
C LEU A 274 13.07 2.27 -13.37
N THR A 275 13.81 1.20 -13.65
CA THR A 275 13.58 -0.13 -13.07
C THR A 275 14.86 -0.73 -12.48
N ASN A 276 14.70 -1.59 -11.48
CA ASN A 276 15.78 -2.42 -10.94
C ASN A 276 16.06 -3.65 -11.80
N SER A 277 15.14 -4.02 -12.67
CA SER A 277 15.26 -5.18 -13.55
C SER A 277 16.23 -4.95 -14.71
N GLU A 278 16.83 -6.04 -15.19
CA GLU A 278 17.74 -6.03 -16.33
C GLU A 278 16.96 -5.84 -17.65
N PHE A 279 17.63 -5.27 -18.66
CA PHE A 279 16.95 -4.91 -19.90
C PHE A 279 16.36 -6.10 -20.64
N ASP A 280 17.04 -7.25 -20.68
CA ASP A 280 16.53 -8.41 -21.43
C ASP A 280 15.17 -8.89 -20.90
N PHE A 281 15.05 -8.99 -19.58
CA PHE A 281 13.80 -9.31 -18.89
C PHE A 281 12.71 -8.28 -19.20
N VAL A 282 13.03 -6.99 -19.03
CA VAL A 282 12.13 -5.87 -19.33
C VAL A 282 11.64 -5.92 -20.77
N ASN A 283 12.55 -6.11 -21.72
CA ASN A 283 12.26 -6.14 -23.14
C ASN A 283 11.31 -7.29 -23.50
N ARG A 284 11.56 -8.49 -22.99
CA ARG A 284 10.69 -9.65 -23.22
C ARG A 284 9.28 -9.41 -22.70
N GLY A 285 9.13 -8.92 -21.47
CA GLY A 285 7.81 -8.62 -20.92
C GLY A 285 7.13 -7.44 -21.63
N MET A 286 7.84 -6.36 -21.95
CA MET A 286 7.28 -5.22 -22.69
C MET A 286 6.79 -5.62 -24.09
N CYS A 287 7.58 -6.41 -24.83
CA CYS A 287 7.16 -6.99 -26.11
C CYS A 287 5.91 -7.84 -25.95
N HIS A 288 5.82 -8.61 -24.86
CA HIS A 288 4.67 -9.46 -24.58
C HIS A 288 3.39 -8.67 -24.28
N VAL A 289 3.44 -7.64 -23.41
CA VAL A 289 2.24 -6.88 -23.01
C VAL A 289 1.80 -5.86 -24.06
N THR A 290 2.75 -5.27 -24.80
CA THR A 290 2.43 -4.31 -25.88
C THR A 290 2.15 -4.99 -27.21
N LYS A 291 2.49 -6.29 -27.35
CA LYS A 291 2.48 -7.04 -28.61
C LYS A 291 3.27 -6.32 -29.73
N SER A 292 4.31 -5.57 -29.36
CA SER A 292 5.14 -4.78 -30.27
C SER A 292 6.63 -4.86 -29.90
N PRO A 293 7.54 -5.13 -30.86
CA PRO A 293 8.98 -5.10 -30.61
C PRO A 293 9.54 -3.67 -30.48
N ASP A 294 8.83 -2.68 -31.01
CA ASP A 294 9.28 -1.29 -31.11
C ASP A 294 8.79 -0.41 -29.95
N TRP A 295 8.35 -1.03 -28.84
CA TRP A 295 7.83 -0.33 -27.67
C TRP A 295 8.81 0.72 -27.10
N ARG A 296 10.12 0.55 -27.32
CA ARG A 296 11.16 1.49 -26.90
C ARG A 296 11.00 2.88 -27.52
N ASP A 297 10.40 2.97 -28.70
CA ASP A 297 10.13 4.26 -29.34
C ASP A 297 9.21 5.14 -28.50
N LEU A 298 8.43 4.55 -27.59
CA LEU A 298 7.52 5.28 -26.72
C LEU A 298 8.25 6.03 -25.59
N PHE A 299 9.52 5.71 -25.32
CA PHE A 299 10.27 6.22 -24.19
C PHE A 299 11.38 7.19 -24.63
N ASP A 300 11.48 8.33 -23.95
CA ASP A 300 12.60 9.26 -24.10
C ASP A 300 13.85 8.73 -23.38
N VAL A 301 13.69 8.08 -22.22
CA VAL A 301 14.82 7.52 -21.46
C VAL A 301 14.42 6.18 -20.83
N ILE A 302 15.27 5.16 -20.97
CA ILE A 302 15.14 3.88 -20.25
C ILE A 302 16.40 3.65 -19.41
N VAL A 303 16.20 3.48 -18.11
CA VAL A 303 17.24 3.14 -17.13
C VAL A 303 16.91 1.80 -16.48
N CYS A 304 17.72 0.78 -16.77
CA CYS A 304 17.63 -0.56 -16.19
C CYS A 304 18.65 -0.74 -15.06
N SER A 305 18.43 -1.70 -14.17
CA SER A 305 19.31 -1.95 -13.01
C SER A 305 19.65 -0.66 -12.23
N ALA A 306 18.64 0.18 -12.00
CA ALA A 306 18.79 1.50 -11.38
C ALA A 306 19.25 1.42 -9.91
N ARG A 307 18.92 0.33 -9.22
CA ARG A 307 19.17 0.08 -7.79
C ARG A 307 18.41 1.05 -6.89
N LYS A 308 17.14 1.32 -7.17
CA LYS A 308 16.22 1.96 -6.22
C LYS A 308 16.20 1.18 -4.89
N PRO A 309 16.19 1.82 -3.72
CA PRO A 309 16.17 3.27 -3.49
C PRO A 309 17.53 3.98 -3.61
N LEU A 310 18.65 3.27 -3.73
CA LEU A 310 19.99 3.87 -3.81
C LEU A 310 20.15 4.84 -4.99
N PHE A 311 19.40 4.66 -6.08
CA PHE A 311 19.34 5.63 -7.18
C PHE A 311 18.98 7.04 -6.69
N TYR A 312 18.10 7.15 -5.69
CA TYR A 312 17.65 8.44 -5.16
C TYR A 312 18.52 8.98 -4.03
N SER A 313 19.18 8.11 -3.26
CA SER A 313 19.95 8.52 -2.08
C SER A 313 21.47 8.60 -2.31
N SER A 314 22.00 7.87 -3.28
CA SER A 314 23.44 7.83 -3.58
C SER A 314 23.79 8.74 -4.75
N VAL A 315 24.83 9.57 -4.59
CA VAL A 315 25.37 10.43 -5.66
C VAL A 315 26.62 9.85 -6.35
N ASN A 316 27.16 8.74 -5.84
CA ASN A 316 28.49 8.24 -6.19
C ASN A 316 28.49 7.19 -7.32
N ARG A 317 27.36 6.95 -7.98
CA ARG A 317 27.27 5.99 -9.10
C ARG A 317 26.76 6.68 -10.37
N PRO A 318 27.62 6.94 -11.38
CA PRO A 318 27.19 7.58 -12.62
C PRO A 318 26.42 6.61 -13.53
N PHE A 319 25.76 7.15 -14.55
CA PHE A 319 25.15 6.34 -15.62
C PHE A 319 26.20 5.63 -16.46
N ARG A 320 25.84 4.46 -16.99
CA ARG A 320 26.55 3.80 -18.09
C ARG A 320 25.57 3.57 -19.24
N ALA A 321 25.97 3.94 -20.45
CA ALA A 321 25.24 3.56 -21.67
C ALA A 321 25.47 2.07 -21.96
N LEU A 322 24.45 1.36 -22.43
CA LEU A 322 24.59 0.00 -22.93
C LEU A 322 24.91 0.05 -24.42
N ASP A 323 25.88 -0.76 -24.83
CA ASP A 323 26.19 -0.99 -26.23
C ASP A 323 25.02 -1.72 -26.92
N GLN A 324 24.68 -1.33 -28.15
CA GLN A 324 23.48 -1.84 -28.82
C GLN A 324 23.61 -3.29 -29.29
N GLU A 325 24.82 -3.76 -29.55
CA GLU A 325 25.08 -5.12 -30.06
C GLU A 325 25.32 -6.09 -28.91
N THR A 326 26.19 -5.71 -27.98
CA THR A 326 26.64 -6.58 -26.89
C THR A 326 25.80 -6.47 -25.63
N MET A 327 24.96 -5.43 -25.51
CA MET A 327 24.22 -5.06 -24.29
C MET A 327 25.12 -4.83 -23.07
N MET A 328 26.43 -4.73 -23.27
CA MET A 328 27.39 -4.52 -22.20
C MET A 328 27.49 -3.03 -21.85
N PRO A 329 27.67 -2.69 -20.56
CA PRO A 329 27.84 -1.29 -20.19
C PRO A 329 29.15 -0.71 -20.75
N SER A 330 29.05 0.44 -21.41
CA SER A 330 30.18 1.23 -21.90
C SER A 330 31.02 1.81 -20.74
N TRP A 331 32.31 2.05 -20.99
CA TRP A 331 33.20 2.75 -20.06
C TRP A 331 33.16 4.27 -20.20
N GLN A 332 32.56 4.77 -21.28
CA GLN A 332 32.44 6.21 -21.51
C GLN A 332 31.47 6.83 -20.50
N ARG A 333 31.81 8.04 -20.06
CA ARG A 333 30.91 8.83 -19.22
C ARG A 333 29.73 9.29 -20.05
N VAL A 334 28.52 9.10 -19.53
CA VAL A 334 27.29 9.60 -20.14
C VAL A 334 27.23 11.12 -19.98
N ALA A 335 27.30 11.86 -21.10
CA ALA A 335 27.22 13.31 -21.13
C ALA A 335 25.81 13.84 -21.44
N GLU A 336 24.95 12.99 -22.03
CA GLU A 336 23.57 13.29 -22.39
C GLU A 336 22.73 12.00 -22.34
N LEU A 337 21.42 12.15 -22.12
CA LEU A 337 20.45 11.04 -22.19
C LEU A 337 19.67 11.13 -23.50
N ARG A 338 20.08 10.31 -24.47
CA ARG A 338 19.46 10.15 -25.80
C ARG A 338 18.19 9.29 -25.76
N PRO A 339 17.28 9.43 -26.76
CA PRO A 339 16.07 8.62 -26.89
C PRO A 339 16.31 7.12 -26.72
N ALA A 340 15.36 6.41 -26.11
CA ALA A 340 15.55 5.00 -25.73
C ALA A 340 15.71 4.04 -26.92
N ARG A 341 15.25 4.43 -28.10
CA ARG A 341 15.51 3.72 -29.36
C ARG A 341 16.99 3.77 -29.78
N GLU A 342 17.73 4.79 -29.35
CA GLU A 342 19.12 5.04 -29.71
C GLU A 342 20.09 4.60 -28.61
N CYS A 343 19.70 4.68 -27.34
CA CYS A 343 20.59 4.32 -26.25
C CYS A 343 19.81 3.91 -25.00
N LEU A 344 20.28 2.83 -24.36
CA LEU A 344 19.76 2.35 -23.09
C LEU A 344 20.78 2.66 -21.99
N TYR A 345 20.31 2.89 -20.77
CA TYR A 345 21.19 3.23 -19.65
C TYR A 345 21.05 2.23 -18.51
N THR A 346 22.12 2.09 -17.74
CA THR A 346 22.12 1.34 -16.49
C THR A 346 22.76 2.15 -15.36
N GLN A 347 22.42 1.78 -14.12
CA GLN A 347 22.91 2.43 -12.90
C GLN A 347 22.46 3.89 -12.83
N GLY A 348 23.38 4.83 -12.62
CA GLY A 348 23.05 6.24 -12.44
C GLY A 348 22.59 6.62 -11.04
N ASN A 349 22.25 7.89 -10.94
CA ASN A 349 21.71 8.53 -9.75
C ASN A 349 20.80 9.70 -10.12
N ILE A 350 19.91 10.07 -9.20
CA ILE A 350 18.91 11.10 -9.42
C ILE A 350 19.52 12.49 -9.68
N SER A 351 20.66 12.81 -9.07
CA SER A 351 21.31 14.12 -9.24
C SER A 351 21.78 14.30 -10.70
N GLU A 352 22.45 13.30 -11.26
CA GLU A 352 22.86 13.28 -12.66
C GLU A 352 21.65 13.20 -13.59
N PHE A 353 20.62 12.41 -13.25
CA PHE A 353 19.39 12.30 -14.05
C PHE A 353 18.71 13.66 -14.23
N ILE A 354 18.54 14.40 -13.12
CA ILE A 354 17.95 15.74 -13.12
C ILE A 354 18.84 16.75 -13.84
N LYS A 355 20.17 16.61 -13.74
CA LYS A 355 21.12 17.47 -14.45
C LYS A 355 21.05 17.27 -15.97
N LEU A 356 20.96 16.01 -16.43
CA LEU A 356 20.96 15.66 -17.83
C LEU A 356 19.61 15.87 -18.52
N THR A 357 18.50 15.66 -17.81
CA THR A 357 17.14 15.80 -18.38
C THR A 357 16.52 17.18 -18.17
N GLY A 358 16.89 17.86 -17.08
CA GLY A 358 16.20 19.07 -16.61
C GLY A 358 14.82 18.83 -15.98
N TRP A 359 14.35 17.58 -15.88
CA TRP A 359 13.03 17.24 -15.35
C TRP A 359 13.00 17.36 -13.81
N ARG A 360 12.15 18.24 -13.25
CA ARG A 360 12.21 18.67 -11.84
C ARG A 360 10.84 18.99 -11.24
N GLY A 361 10.67 18.77 -9.93
CA GLY A 361 9.49 19.28 -9.22
C GLY A 361 8.16 18.73 -9.74
N ASN A 362 7.13 19.56 -9.64
CA ASN A 362 5.73 19.12 -9.75
C ASN A 362 5.21 18.86 -11.18
N HIS A 363 6.05 18.99 -12.23
CA HIS A 363 5.69 18.65 -13.61
C HIS A 363 6.06 17.20 -13.98
N VAL A 364 6.70 16.48 -13.06
CA VAL A 364 7.00 15.05 -13.19
C VAL A 364 5.97 14.26 -12.39
N LEU A 365 5.36 13.24 -13.01
CA LEU A 365 4.57 12.21 -12.34
C LEU A 365 5.32 10.89 -12.39
N TYR A 366 5.76 10.37 -11.25
CA TYR A 366 6.35 9.03 -11.15
C TYR A 366 5.31 8.03 -10.65
N ILE A 367 5.19 6.91 -11.36
CA ILE A 367 4.22 5.85 -11.07
C ILE A 367 5.00 4.59 -10.72
N GLY A 368 4.67 3.99 -9.57
CA GLY A 368 5.34 2.80 -9.06
C GLY A 368 4.43 2.04 -8.09
N ASP A 369 4.77 0.80 -7.77
CA ASP A 369 4.02 0.00 -6.80
C ASP A 369 4.66 0.07 -5.41
N HIS A 370 5.99 0.21 -5.31
CA HIS A 370 6.69 0.13 -4.04
C HIS A 370 6.80 1.50 -3.34
N LEU A 371 6.02 1.69 -2.26
CA LEU A 371 5.89 2.98 -1.56
C LEU A 371 7.22 3.60 -1.10
N LEU A 372 8.16 2.81 -0.56
CA LEU A 372 9.47 3.32 -0.17
C LEU A 372 10.47 3.45 -1.33
N SER A 373 10.75 2.37 -2.07
CA SER A 373 11.81 2.41 -3.09
C SER A 373 11.49 3.39 -4.22
N ASP A 374 10.21 3.51 -4.58
CA ASP A 374 9.78 4.25 -5.75
C ASP A 374 9.26 5.62 -5.41
N LEU A 375 8.43 5.76 -4.37
CA LEU A 375 7.63 6.96 -4.19
C LEU A 375 8.13 7.89 -3.07
N SER A 376 8.76 7.34 -2.03
CA SER A 376 9.17 8.13 -0.86
C SER A 376 10.15 9.26 -1.21
N ASN A 377 11.23 8.96 -1.93
CA ASN A 377 12.23 9.95 -2.30
C ASN A 377 11.70 10.95 -3.34
N PRO A 378 11.05 10.52 -4.44
CA PRO A 378 10.41 11.45 -5.37
C PRO A 378 9.43 12.41 -4.73
N SER A 379 8.59 11.91 -3.81
CA SER A 379 7.60 12.72 -3.11
C SER A 379 8.25 13.68 -2.10
N LEU A 380 9.09 13.17 -1.19
CA LEU A 380 9.61 13.94 -0.05
C LEU A 380 10.75 14.89 -0.40
N HIS A 381 11.60 14.52 -1.36
CA HIS A 381 12.86 15.23 -1.62
C HIS A 381 12.93 15.90 -2.99
N LEU A 382 12.21 15.39 -4.00
CA LEU A 382 12.25 15.95 -5.36
C LEU A 382 11.05 16.84 -5.69
N GLY A 383 9.98 16.79 -4.88
CA GLY A 383 8.72 17.47 -5.15
C GLY A 383 8.00 16.96 -6.41
N TRP A 384 8.35 15.75 -6.86
CA TRP A 384 7.64 15.08 -7.95
C TRP A 384 6.23 14.72 -7.51
N LYS A 385 5.30 14.70 -8.45
CA LYS A 385 4.03 14.05 -8.23
C LYS A 385 4.20 12.54 -8.31
N THR A 386 3.41 11.81 -7.54
CA THR A 386 3.52 10.35 -7.43
C THR A 386 2.17 9.67 -7.53
N CYS A 387 2.13 8.51 -8.17
CA CYS A 387 0.97 7.62 -8.24
C CYS A 387 1.36 6.21 -7.79
N ALA A 388 0.65 5.64 -6.82
CA ALA A 388 0.87 4.27 -6.36
C ALA A 388 -0.04 3.27 -7.08
N ILE A 389 0.52 2.17 -7.58
CA ILE A 389 -0.25 1.02 -8.08
C ILE A 389 -0.37 -0.01 -6.96
N ILE A 390 -1.59 -0.25 -6.48
CA ILE A 390 -1.92 -1.15 -5.36
C ILE A 390 -2.95 -2.19 -5.82
N PRO A 391 -2.54 -3.31 -6.45
CA PRO A 391 -3.47 -4.29 -7.04
C PRO A 391 -4.52 -4.83 -6.07
N GLU A 392 -4.18 -4.99 -4.79
CA GLU A 392 -5.05 -5.50 -3.73
C GLU A 392 -6.29 -4.61 -3.51
N LEU A 393 -6.22 -3.35 -3.93
CA LEU A 393 -7.30 -2.38 -3.82
C LEU A 393 -8.57 -2.82 -4.58
N ASP A 394 -8.44 -3.52 -5.72
CA ASP A 394 -9.61 -4.02 -6.46
C ASP A 394 -10.41 -5.02 -5.60
N LYS A 395 -9.75 -6.03 -5.02
CA LYS A 395 -10.37 -7.02 -4.12
C LYS A 395 -10.99 -6.35 -2.90
N GLU A 396 -10.30 -5.38 -2.29
CA GLU A 396 -10.81 -4.60 -1.15
C GLU A 396 -12.08 -3.82 -1.49
N ILE A 397 -12.10 -3.12 -2.63
CA ILE A 397 -13.27 -2.35 -3.08
C ILE A 397 -14.46 -3.28 -3.35
N ARG A 398 -14.25 -4.41 -4.02
CA ARG A 398 -15.32 -5.39 -4.28
C ARG A 398 -15.93 -5.92 -2.98
N LYS A 399 -15.10 -6.24 -1.99
CA LYS A 399 -15.56 -6.63 -0.66
C LYS A 399 -16.33 -5.51 0.03
N ALA A 400 -15.81 -4.29 0.00
CA ALA A 400 -16.45 -3.12 0.61
C ALA A 400 -17.80 -2.76 -0.05
N ASN A 401 -17.96 -3.06 -1.34
CA ASN A 401 -19.20 -2.84 -2.08
C ASN A 401 -20.30 -3.86 -1.76
N SER A 402 -19.96 -5.02 -1.17
CA SER A 402 -20.92 -6.06 -0.84
C SER A 402 -21.97 -5.56 0.18
N LEU A 403 -23.21 -5.99 0.01
CA LEU A 403 -24.31 -5.62 0.92
C LEU A 403 -24.02 -6.03 2.37
N GLN A 404 -23.39 -7.19 2.55
CA GLN A 404 -23.01 -7.68 3.87
C GLN A 404 -22.00 -6.76 4.55
N TYR A 405 -20.92 -6.36 3.87
CA TYR A 405 -19.93 -5.44 4.44
C TYR A 405 -20.56 -4.09 4.78
N LYS A 406 -21.35 -3.53 3.86
CA LYS A 406 -22.06 -2.26 4.05
C LYS A 406 -22.99 -2.26 5.25
N ALA A 407 -23.80 -3.31 5.41
CA ALA A 407 -24.72 -3.44 6.53
C ALA A 407 -23.96 -3.48 7.88
N GLN A 408 -22.86 -4.24 7.94
CA GLN A 408 -22.06 -4.35 9.17
C GLN A 408 -21.32 -3.05 9.50
N LEU A 409 -20.81 -2.34 8.48
CA LEU A 409 -20.22 -1.01 8.65
C LEU A 409 -21.25 0.01 9.12
N ALA A 410 -22.45 0.02 8.52
CA ALA A 410 -23.52 0.92 8.92
C ALA A 410 -23.97 0.66 10.37
N SER A 411 -24.11 -0.60 10.78
CA SER A 411 -24.38 -0.96 12.19
C SER A 411 -23.24 -0.53 13.12
N LEU A 412 -21.97 -0.73 12.73
CA LEU A 412 -20.83 -0.27 13.53
C LEU A 412 -20.88 1.25 13.76
N LEU A 413 -21.10 2.03 12.71
CA LEU A 413 -21.16 3.49 12.80
C LEU A 413 -22.34 3.94 13.67
N ALA A 414 -23.51 3.32 13.52
CA ALA A 414 -24.68 3.62 14.36
C ALA A 414 -24.37 3.43 15.85
N VAL A 415 -23.79 2.29 16.20
CA VAL A 415 -23.43 1.94 17.58
C VAL A 415 -22.35 2.88 18.13
N GLU A 416 -21.36 3.29 17.33
CA GLU A 416 -20.34 4.25 17.75
C GLU A 416 -20.91 5.64 18.01
N MET A 417 -21.88 6.09 17.21
CA MET A 417 -22.60 7.35 17.43
C MET A 417 -23.38 7.31 18.76
N LEU A 418 -24.15 6.24 18.99
CA LEU A 418 -24.94 6.06 20.22
C LEU A 418 -24.05 6.01 21.47
N LEU A 419 -22.91 5.31 21.40
CA LEU A 419 -21.95 5.26 22.50
C LEU A 419 -21.35 6.64 22.78
N LYS A 420 -21.03 7.43 21.74
CA LYS A 420 -20.52 8.80 21.89
C LYS A 420 -21.51 9.69 22.64
N GLU A 421 -22.81 9.52 22.38
CA GLU A 421 -23.89 10.34 22.93
C GLU A 421 -24.33 9.90 24.34
N HIS A 422 -24.17 8.62 24.71
CA HIS A 422 -24.83 8.06 25.90
C HIS A 422 -23.94 7.31 26.90
N GLN A 423 -22.63 7.22 26.70
CA GLN A 423 -21.72 6.46 27.58
C GLN A 423 -21.60 6.96 29.03
N ASN A 424 -21.96 8.21 29.31
CA ASN A 424 -21.73 8.86 30.63
C ASN A 424 -22.97 8.84 31.54
N LYS A 425 -23.83 7.83 31.44
CA LYS A 425 -25.08 7.75 32.23
C LYS A 425 -24.91 6.81 33.43
N ASN A 426 -25.32 7.25 34.62
CA ASN A 426 -25.12 6.55 35.89
C ASN A 426 -26.28 5.60 36.29
N ASP A 427 -27.24 5.35 35.40
CA ASP A 427 -28.36 4.45 35.65
C ASP A 427 -27.99 3.01 35.25
N SER A 428 -28.17 2.06 36.17
CA SER A 428 -27.86 0.63 35.96
C SER A 428 -28.52 0.02 34.72
N SER A 429 -29.75 0.42 34.40
CA SER A 429 -30.49 -0.06 33.23
C SER A 429 -29.89 0.46 31.92
N LEU A 430 -29.42 1.72 31.93
CA LEU A 430 -28.78 2.36 30.79
C LEU A 430 -27.35 1.85 30.61
N MET A 431 -26.63 1.56 31.70
CA MET A 431 -25.31 0.92 31.64
C MET A 431 -25.40 -0.44 30.93
N ALA A 432 -26.38 -1.27 31.27
CA ALA A 432 -26.58 -2.56 30.61
C ALA A 432 -26.83 -2.44 29.09
N ILE A 433 -27.51 -1.38 28.63
CA ILE A 433 -27.68 -1.10 27.19
C ILE A 433 -26.34 -0.70 26.56
N THR A 434 -25.60 0.21 27.20
CA THR A 434 -24.29 0.63 26.68
C THR A 434 -23.28 -0.54 26.63
N ASP A 435 -23.36 -1.50 27.55
CA ASP A 435 -22.51 -2.69 27.53
C ASP A 435 -22.89 -3.63 26.38
N LYS A 436 -24.20 -3.78 26.09
CA LYS A 436 -24.65 -4.50 24.88
C LYS A 436 -24.11 -3.84 23.61
N TRP A 437 -24.17 -2.51 23.51
CA TRP A 437 -23.59 -1.75 22.40
C TRP A 437 -22.07 -1.89 22.30
N ARG A 438 -21.33 -1.90 23.42
CA ARG A 438 -19.88 -2.15 23.43
C ARG A 438 -19.56 -3.56 22.89
N LYS A 439 -20.35 -4.57 23.28
CA LYS A 439 -20.22 -5.94 22.78
C LYS A 439 -20.51 -6.02 21.28
N GLU A 440 -21.63 -5.44 20.83
CA GLU A 440 -21.98 -5.38 19.41
C GLU A 440 -20.87 -4.69 18.61
N ARG A 441 -20.38 -3.53 19.07
CA ARG A 441 -19.26 -2.82 18.44
C ARG A 441 -18.03 -3.72 18.26
N ALA A 442 -17.67 -4.51 19.26
CA ALA A 442 -16.55 -5.45 19.18
C ALA A 442 -16.81 -6.55 18.13
N GLU A 443 -18.02 -7.11 18.11
CA GLU A 443 -18.44 -8.12 17.14
C GLU A 443 -18.41 -7.58 15.69
N LYS A 444 -18.93 -6.37 15.45
CA LYS A 444 -18.92 -5.73 14.13
C LYS A 444 -17.49 -5.43 13.67
N ARG A 445 -16.62 -4.96 14.55
CA ARG A 445 -15.20 -4.72 14.24
C ARG A 445 -14.48 -6.01 13.85
N LYS A 446 -14.68 -7.07 14.63
CA LYS A 446 -14.12 -8.39 14.32
C LYS A 446 -14.64 -8.90 12.98
N PHE A 447 -15.95 -8.80 12.73
CA PHE A 447 -16.55 -9.19 11.47
C PHE A 447 -15.90 -8.45 10.28
N LEU A 448 -15.81 -7.11 10.35
CA LEU A 448 -15.26 -6.29 9.27
C LEU A 448 -13.78 -6.59 9.02
N LYS A 449 -12.99 -6.85 10.08
CA LYS A 449 -11.62 -7.36 9.96
C LYS A 449 -11.61 -8.68 9.20
N ASP A 450 -12.30 -9.69 9.71
CA ASP A 450 -12.21 -11.07 9.22
C ASP A 450 -12.77 -11.21 7.79
N TYR A 451 -13.70 -10.32 7.39
CA TYR A 451 -14.26 -10.28 6.03
C TYR A 451 -13.21 -9.99 4.94
N SER A 452 -12.18 -9.21 5.26
CA SER A 452 -11.07 -8.93 4.34
C SER A 452 -10.03 -10.04 4.36
N ASN A 453 -9.54 -10.43 5.53
CA ASN A 453 -8.63 -11.55 5.75
C ASN A 453 -8.77 -12.01 7.20
N ILE A 454 -8.88 -13.32 7.42
CA ILE A 454 -9.18 -13.88 8.76
C ILE A 454 -8.07 -13.56 9.77
N LYS A 455 -6.79 -13.61 9.36
CA LYS A 455 -5.65 -13.36 10.26
C LYS A 455 -5.43 -11.86 10.46
N PHE A 456 -5.32 -11.11 9.36
CA PHE A 456 -4.79 -9.75 9.39
C PHE A 456 -5.80 -8.67 8.97
N GLY A 457 -6.93 -9.03 8.36
CA GLY A 457 -7.93 -8.08 7.86
C GLY A 457 -7.46 -7.23 6.67
N SER A 458 -8.01 -6.02 6.53
CA SER A 458 -7.75 -5.12 5.38
C SER A 458 -6.31 -4.58 5.37
N ILE A 459 -5.66 -4.44 4.21
CA ILE A 459 -4.33 -3.81 4.12
C ILE A 459 -4.36 -2.34 4.57
N PHE A 460 -5.52 -1.68 4.50
CA PHE A 460 -5.67 -0.25 4.75
C PHE A 460 -6.15 0.09 6.17
N ARG A 461 -6.73 -0.87 6.88
CA ARG A 461 -7.43 -0.58 8.14
C ARG A 461 -7.19 -1.64 9.21
N THR A 462 -6.74 -1.19 10.38
CA THR A 462 -6.88 -1.94 11.64
C THR A 462 -8.30 -1.82 12.15
N GLU A 463 -8.70 -2.58 13.17
CA GLU A 463 -10.04 -2.46 13.76
C GLU A 463 -10.42 -1.05 14.22
N LYS A 464 -9.43 -0.18 14.48
CA LYS A 464 -9.61 1.15 15.07
C LYS A 464 -9.21 2.29 14.13
N ALA A 465 -8.12 2.13 13.39
CA ALA A 465 -7.47 3.20 12.67
C ALA A 465 -6.89 2.74 11.32
N PRO A 466 -6.55 3.67 10.41
CA PRO A 466 -5.76 3.34 9.22
C PRO A 466 -4.47 2.61 9.59
N THR A 467 -3.99 1.73 8.71
CA THR A 467 -2.72 1.02 8.93
C THR A 467 -1.51 1.94 8.79
N TYR A 468 -0.36 1.51 9.30
CA TYR A 468 0.91 2.16 9.01
C TYR A 468 1.22 2.19 7.50
N PHE A 469 0.82 1.15 6.75
CA PHE A 469 0.83 1.14 5.29
C PHE A 469 -0.01 2.28 4.70
N SER A 470 -1.27 2.45 5.14
CA SER A 470 -2.12 3.58 4.70
C SER A 470 -1.51 4.94 5.01
N ARG A 471 -0.82 5.09 6.14
CA ARG A 471 -0.11 6.33 6.45
C ARG A 471 1.03 6.60 5.46
N ARG A 472 1.85 5.58 5.14
CA ARG A 472 2.92 5.71 4.12
C ARG A 472 2.32 6.02 2.74
N LEU A 473 1.26 5.33 2.34
CA LEU A 473 0.53 5.58 1.09
C LEU A 473 0.03 7.03 1.00
N ALA A 474 -0.68 7.51 2.03
CA ALA A 474 -1.20 8.87 2.08
C ALA A 474 -0.11 9.93 2.05
N ARG A 475 1.07 9.62 2.60
CA ARG A 475 2.22 10.53 2.66
C ARG A 475 3.02 10.57 1.35
N PHE A 476 3.18 9.43 0.68
CA PHE A 476 4.11 9.30 -0.45
C PHE A 476 3.43 9.30 -1.81
N ALA A 477 2.11 9.11 -1.89
CA ALA A 477 1.38 9.03 -3.15
C ALA A 477 0.34 10.16 -3.24
N ASN A 478 0.45 11.01 -4.26
CA ASN A 478 -0.60 12.00 -4.54
C ASN A 478 -1.87 11.32 -5.06
N LEU A 479 -1.69 10.30 -5.90
CA LEU A 479 -2.73 9.44 -6.44
C LEU A 479 -2.45 7.98 -6.07
N TYR A 480 -3.47 7.15 -6.00
CA TYR A 480 -3.30 5.70 -5.97
C TYR A 480 -4.47 4.99 -6.63
N THR A 481 -4.20 3.82 -7.21
CA THR A 481 -5.19 3.07 -7.98
C THR A 481 -4.82 1.58 -8.02
N SER A 482 -5.77 0.71 -8.37
CA SER A 482 -5.53 -0.74 -8.45
C SER A 482 -4.71 -1.16 -9.67
N SER A 483 -4.86 -0.44 -10.77
CA SER A 483 -4.16 -0.71 -12.03
C SER A 483 -3.89 0.58 -12.77
N LEU A 484 -2.79 0.60 -13.54
CA LEU A 484 -2.47 1.70 -14.43
C LEU A 484 -3.56 1.90 -15.50
N ASP A 485 -4.28 0.84 -15.86
CA ASP A 485 -5.40 0.85 -16.80
C ASP A 485 -6.48 1.87 -16.42
N ASN A 486 -6.66 2.11 -15.12
CA ASN A 486 -7.65 3.04 -14.60
C ASN A 486 -7.37 4.51 -14.98
N LEU A 487 -6.13 4.85 -15.37
CA LEU A 487 -5.81 6.19 -15.88
C LEU A 487 -6.38 6.45 -17.28
N MET A 488 -6.77 5.41 -18.03
CA MET A 488 -7.39 5.56 -19.35
C MET A 488 -8.74 6.26 -19.27
N ASP A 489 -9.45 6.12 -18.14
CA ASP A 489 -10.77 6.69 -17.91
C ASP A 489 -10.73 8.22 -17.74
N PHE A 490 -9.54 8.84 -17.70
CA PHE A 490 -9.34 10.27 -17.46
C PHE A 490 -8.71 10.98 -18.66
N SER A 491 -9.05 12.27 -18.84
CA SER A 491 -8.35 13.14 -19.80
C SER A 491 -6.98 13.57 -19.27
N LEU A 492 -6.03 13.88 -20.15
CA LEU A 492 -4.74 14.46 -19.73
C LEU A 492 -4.87 15.88 -19.16
N GLU A 493 -6.07 16.47 -19.20
CA GLU A 493 -6.42 17.75 -18.58
C GLU A 493 -7.13 17.58 -17.23
N HIS A 494 -7.43 16.34 -16.84
CA HIS A 494 -8.21 16.05 -15.64
C HIS A 494 -7.53 16.59 -14.38
N ARG A 495 -8.35 17.02 -13.43
CA ARG A 495 -7.90 17.47 -12.11
C ARG A 495 -8.59 16.65 -11.03
N PHE A 496 -7.77 15.94 -10.27
CA PHE A 496 -8.18 15.17 -9.11
C PHE A 496 -8.26 16.07 -7.89
N TYR A 497 -9.41 16.03 -7.21
CA TYR A 497 -9.64 16.74 -5.95
C TYR A 497 -9.79 15.75 -4.80
N PRO A 498 -8.97 15.85 -3.73
CA PRO A 498 -9.11 14.99 -2.57
C PRO A 498 -10.44 15.24 -1.87
N ARG A 499 -11.02 14.20 -1.30
CA ARG A 499 -12.15 14.36 -0.37
C ARG A 499 -11.66 15.20 0.81
N ARG A 500 -12.39 16.26 1.15
CA ARG A 500 -12.08 17.08 2.32
C ARG A 500 -12.21 16.21 3.58
N ALA A 501 -11.09 15.99 4.27
CA ALA A 501 -11.10 15.33 5.57
C ALA A 501 -11.49 16.36 6.63
N SER A 502 -12.68 16.21 7.22
CA SER A 502 -13.11 17.06 8.33
C SER A 502 -12.20 16.84 9.54
N LEU A 503 -11.74 17.92 10.16
CA LEU A 503 -11.01 17.84 11.43
C LEU A 503 -11.97 17.54 12.58
N PRO A 504 -11.54 16.86 13.67
CA PRO A 504 -12.44 16.48 14.76
C PRO A 504 -13.16 17.65 15.48
N HIS A 505 -12.66 18.88 15.34
CA HIS A 505 -13.24 20.09 15.91
C HIS A 505 -14.03 20.94 14.90
N GLU A 506 -14.05 20.53 13.62
CA GLU A 506 -14.91 21.19 12.63
C GLU A 506 -16.36 20.74 12.82
N PRO A 507 -17.34 21.62 12.56
CA PRO A 507 -18.74 21.22 12.61
C PRO A 507 -18.99 20.09 11.61
N ASP A 508 -19.70 19.05 12.05
CA ASP A 508 -20.16 17.98 11.17
C ASP A 508 -21.09 18.59 10.12
N VAL A 509 -20.52 18.88 8.95
CA VAL A 509 -21.33 19.06 7.75
C VAL A 509 -21.77 17.65 7.42
N ASN A 510 -23.01 17.30 7.79
CA ASN A 510 -23.69 16.16 7.21
C ASN A 510 -23.66 16.41 5.70
N PHE A 511 -22.69 15.80 5.02
CA PHE A 511 -22.77 15.62 3.58
C PHE A 511 -23.90 14.61 3.37
N ASP A 512 -25.14 15.10 3.41
CA ASP A 512 -26.22 14.52 2.64
C ASP A 512 -25.79 14.61 1.17
N VAL A 513 -24.98 13.64 0.74
CA VAL A 513 -24.53 13.46 -0.64
C VAL A 513 -24.60 11.99 -1.00
#